data_AF-A0A8C9D8C7-F1
#
_entry.id   AF-A0A8C9D8C7-F1
#
_cell.length_a   1.000
_cell.length_b   1.000
_cell.length_c   1.000
_cell.angle_alpha   90.00
_cell.angle_beta   90.00
_cell.angle_gamma   90.00
#
_symmetry.space_group_name_H-M   'P 1'
#
loop_
_entity.id
_entity.type
_entity.pdbx_description
1 polymer ?
#
loop_
_entity_poly.entity_id
_entity_poly.type
_entity_poly.pdbx_seq_one_letter_code
_entity_poly.pdbx_strand_id
1 'polypeptide(L)'
;MDPGSGGGGGGGGGGSSSGSSSSDSAPDCWDQADMEAPGPGPCGGAGGPLAAAAATEAQREHLSAAFSRQLNVNAKPFVPNVHAAEFVPSFLRGPTQQPLSPAGAAAPNHGAGSGAGGPPAPAEPSQEEQSLLCEGSNSAVSMELSEPVVENGETEMSPEESWEHKEEISDAEPGGGSLGDGRPPEESAQEMMEEEEEIPKPKSVVAPPGAPKKEHVNVVFIGHVDAGKSTIGGQIMYLTGMVDKRTLEKYEREAKEKNRETWYLSWALDTNQEERDKGKTVEVGRAYFETEKKHFTILDAPGHKSFVPNMIGGASQADLAVLVISARKGEFETGFEKGGQTREHAMLAKTAGVKHLIVLINKMDDPTVNWSSERYEECKEKLVPFLKKVGFNPKKDIHFMPCSGLTGANLKEQSDFCPWYTGLPFIPYLDNLPNFNRSVDGPIRLPIVDKYKDMGTVVLGKLESGSICKGQQLVMMPNKHNVEVLGILSDDVETDSVAPGENLKIRLKGIEEEEILPGFILCDPNNLCHSGRTFDAQIVIIEHKSIICPGYNAVLHIHTCIEEVEITALICLVDKKSGEKSKTRPRFVKQDQVCIARLRTAGTICLETFKDFPQMGRFTLRDEGKTIAIGKVLKLVPEKD
;
A
#
# COMPACT_ATOMS: atom_id res chain seq x y z
N MET A 1 55.08 28.33 -23.00
CA MET A 1 56.37 27.80 -22.53
C MET A 1 56.15 26.32 -22.25
N ASP A 2 56.43 25.49 -23.24
CA ASP A 2 56.79 24.08 -23.05
C ASP A 2 58.26 24.01 -22.58
N PRO A 3 58.70 22.96 -21.87
CA PRO A 3 59.06 21.69 -22.52
C PRO A 3 58.59 20.44 -21.73
N GLY A 4 58.28 19.30 -22.38
CA GLY A 4 59.21 18.31 -22.93
C GLY A 4 59.68 17.32 -21.83
N SER A 5 59.79 15.99 -21.99
CA SER A 5 59.85 15.11 -23.17
C SER A 5 60.21 13.67 -22.71
N GLY A 6 59.80 12.65 -23.48
CA GLY A 6 60.46 11.33 -23.60
C GLY A 6 59.68 10.13 -23.01
N GLY A 7 59.44 8.99 -23.67
CA GLY A 7 59.85 8.49 -24.98
C GLY A 7 60.14 6.96 -24.92
N GLY A 8 59.64 6.17 -25.90
CA GLY A 8 60.03 4.77 -26.24
C GLY A 8 59.20 3.68 -25.53
N GLY A 9 58.54 2.69 -26.18
CA GLY A 9 58.91 1.83 -27.31
C GLY A 9 59.61 0.56 -26.77
N GLY A 10 59.32 -0.71 -27.07
CA GLY A 10 58.44 -1.46 -27.96
C GLY A 10 58.86 -2.95 -27.91
N GLY A 11 58.01 -3.88 -28.40
CA GLY A 11 58.35 -5.30 -28.68
C GLY A 11 58.49 -6.22 -27.44
N GLY A 12 58.14 -7.51 -27.46
CA GLY A 12 57.82 -8.46 -28.51
C GLY A 12 58.33 -9.84 -28.08
N GLY A 13 57.52 -10.89 -28.28
CA GLY A 13 57.88 -12.31 -28.12
C GLY A 13 57.73 -12.84 -26.68
N GLY A 14 57.16 -14.01 -26.42
CA GLY A 14 56.86 -15.14 -27.29
C GLY A 14 57.25 -16.44 -26.56
N GLY A 15 56.39 -17.46 -26.68
CA GLY A 15 56.70 -18.85 -26.32
C GLY A 15 56.14 -19.29 -24.97
N SER A 16 54.99 -19.99 -24.94
CA SER A 16 54.85 -21.45 -25.16
C SER A 16 55.25 -22.24 -23.92
N SER A 17 54.57 -23.25 -23.42
CA SER A 17 53.53 -24.19 -23.88
C SER A 17 53.31 -25.10 -22.65
N SER A 18 52.20 -25.77 -22.40
CA SER A 18 51.57 -26.85 -23.16
C SER A 18 50.37 -27.31 -22.32
N GLY A 19 49.16 -27.43 -22.85
CA GLY A 19 48.67 -28.62 -23.57
C GLY A 19 47.76 -29.41 -22.61
N SER A 20 46.54 -29.83 -22.93
CA SER A 20 46.06 -30.40 -24.19
C SER A 20 44.52 -30.44 -24.24
N SER A 21 43.95 -30.03 -25.37
CA SER A 21 42.72 -30.56 -25.99
C SER A 21 43.00 -31.99 -26.53
N SER A 22 42.10 -32.93 -26.83
CA SER A 22 40.78 -32.91 -27.46
C SER A 22 40.27 -34.37 -27.58
N SER A 23 39.01 -34.52 -28.03
CA SER A 23 38.39 -35.59 -28.85
C SER A 23 37.58 -36.73 -28.19
N ASP A 24 36.31 -36.74 -28.61
CA ASP A 24 35.48 -37.87 -29.07
C ASP A 24 35.08 -39.00 -28.11
N SER A 25 33.78 -39.09 -27.82
CA SER A 25 32.87 -40.06 -28.47
C SER A 25 31.60 -40.26 -27.63
N ALA A 26 30.44 -40.03 -28.25
CA ALA A 26 29.17 -40.62 -27.83
C ALA A 26 29.16 -42.13 -28.12
N PRO A 27 28.24 -42.88 -27.50
CA PRO A 27 27.39 -43.72 -28.35
C PRO A 27 25.90 -43.64 -27.98
N ASP A 28 25.08 -43.65 -29.03
CA ASP A 28 23.64 -43.92 -29.02
C ASP A 28 23.35 -45.43 -29.24
N CYS A 29 22.25 -45.90 -28.63
CA CYS A 29 21.43 -47.09 -28.92
C CYS A 29 22.09 -48.49 -28.76
N TRP A 30 21.42 -49.56 -28.31
CA TRP A 30 20.14 -50.14 -28.72
C TRP A 30 19.47 -51.01 -27.63
N ASP A 31 18.14 -51.12 -27.73
CA ASP A 31 17.22 -52.23 -27.41
C ASP A 31 16.87 -52.71 -25.98
N GLN A 32 15.61 -52.42 -25.63
CA GLN A 32 14.49 -53.36 -25.35
C GLN A 32 14.82 -54.80 -24.91
N ALA A 33 14.29 -55.16 -23.73
CA ALA A 33 13.58 -56.43 -23.50
C ALA A 33 12.74 -56.36 -22.19
N ASP A 34 11.42 -56.50 -22.35
CA ASP A 34 10.45 -57.34 -21.61
C ASP A 34 10.47 -57.31 -20.06
N MET A 35 9.44 -56.83 -19.35
CA MET A 35 8.04 -57.30 -19.26
C MET A 35 7.92 -58.77 -18.80
N GLU A 36 7.83 -59.00 -17.49
CA GLU A 36 7.04 -60.13 -16.95
C GLU A 36 6.65 -59.89 -15.48
N ALA A 37 5.34 -60.01 -15.22
CA ALA A 37 4.74 -60.10 -13.90
C ALA A 37 4.74 -61.56 -13.42
N PRO A 38 4.63 -61.81 -12.10
CA PRO A 38 4.06 -63.06 -11.65
C PRO A 38 2.82 -62.85 -10.79
N GLY A 39 1.75 -63.57 -11.17
CA GLY A 39 0.56 -63.85 -10.37
C GLY A 39 0.77 -65.04 -9.38
N PRO A 40 -0.29 -65.57 -8.75
CA PRO A 40 -0.34 -65.66 -7.28
C PRO A 40 -0.37 -67.07 -6.65
N GLY A 41 -0.06 -67.12 -5.34
CA GLY A 41 -0.51 -68.13 -4.34
C GLY A 41 0.60 -68.86 -3.55
N PRO A 42 0.31 -69.56 -2.42
CA PRO A 42 -0.68 -69.31 -1.36
C PRO A 42 -0.12 -69.48 0.10
N CYS A 43 -0.89 -69.01 1.09
CA CYS A 43 -1.00 -69.43 2.51
C CYS A 43 0.21 -69.41 3.49
N GLY A 44 0.07 -68.62 4.57
CA GLY A 44 0.40 -69.06 5.95
C GLY A 44 1.11 -68.05 6.86
N GLY A 45 0.47 -67.64 7.97
CA GLY A 45 1.13 -67.12 9.18
C GLY A 45 0.71 -65.73 9.66
N ALA A 46 0.24 -65.62 10.90
CA ALA A 46 -0.56 -64.55 11.49
C ALA A 46 0.22 -63.42 12.22
N GLY A 47 -0.38 -62.21 12.32
CA GLY A 47 0.00 -61.19 13.32
C GLY A 47 -0.41 -59.71 13.06
N GLY A 48 -1.69 -59.33 13.26
CA GLY A 48 -2.21 -57.95 13.55
C GLY A 48 -2.24 -56.90 12.40
N PRO A 49 -3.26 -55.98 12.30
CA PRO A 49 -3.77 -55.16 13.41
C PRO A 49 -5.32 -55.05 13.51
N LEU A 50 -5.87 -55.25 14.72
CA LEU A 50 -7.31 -55.13 15.03
C LEU A 50 -7.69 -53.81 15.74
N ALA A 51 -6.77 -52.86 15.91
CA ALA A 51 -7.03 -51.63 16.67
C ALA A 51 -7.52 -50.44 15.81
N ALA A 52 -7.33 -50.48 14.48
CA ALA A 52 -7.69 -49.36 13.60
C ALA A 52 -9.14 -49.39 13.09
N ALA A 53 -9.76 -50.57 13.02
CA ALA A 53 -11.13 -50.74 12.49
C ALA A 53 -12.22 -50.35 13.51
N ALA A 54 -11.98 -50.57 14.80
CA ALA A 54 -12.97 -50.30 15.86
C ALA A 54 -13.16 -48.79 16.16
N ALA A 55 -12.15 -47.95 15.91
CA ALA A 55 -12.24 -46.50 16.13
C ALA A 55 -13.09 -45.79 15.06
N THR A 56 -13.07 -46.32 13.83
CA THR A 56 -13.85 -45.79 12.68
C THR A 56 -15.34 -46.11 12.76
N GLU A 57 -15.74 -47.17 13.46
CA GLU A 57 -17.16 -47.52 13.65
C GLU A 57 -17.82 -46.67 14.74
N ALA A 58 -17.11 -46.38 15.83
CA ALA A 58 -17.61 -45.56 16.94
C ALA A 58 -17.87 -44.09 16.55
N GLN A 59 -17.07 -43.51 15.64
CA GLN A 59 -17.30 -42.17 15.12
C GLN A 59 -18.51 -42.08 14.17
N ARG A 60 -18.88 -43.18 13.52
CA ARG A 60 -20.00 -43.24 12.56
C ARG A 60 -21.35 -43.28 13.26
N GLU A 61 -21.45 -43.98 14.38
CA GLU A 61 -22.67 -44.02 15.21
C GLU A 61 -22.91 -42.69 15.96
N HIS A 62 -21.84 -41.99 16.37
CA HIS A 62 -21.97 -40.70 17.05
C HIS A 62 -22.47 -39.58 16.12
N LEU A 63 -22.12 -39.64 14.83
CA LEU A 63 -22.62 -38.72 13.81
C LEU A 63 -24.09 -38.99 13.42
N SER A 64 -24.53 -40.26 13.39
CA SER A 64 -25.93 -40.57 13.08
C SER A 64 -26.88 -40.19 14.23
N ALA A 65 -26.42 -40.31 15.49
CA ALA A 65 -27.21 -39.91 16.66
C ALA A 65 -27.37 -38.37 16.79
N ALA A 66 -26.38 -37.59 16.34
CA ALA A 66 -26.42 -36.12 16.36
C ALA A 66 -27.41 -35.54 15.32
N PHE A 67 -27.55 -36.20 14.16
CA PHE A 67 -28.49 -35.77 13.11
C PHE A 67 -29.98 -36.00 13.46
N SER A 68 -30.29 -36.91 14.40
CA SER A 68 -31.68 -37.26 14.72
C SER A 68 -32.35 -36.37 15.77
N ARG A 69 -31.66 -35.40 16.39
CA ARG A 69 -32.22 -34.60 17.51
C ARG A 69 -32.58 -33.14 17.20
N GLN A 70 -32.43 -32.66 15.96
CA GLN A 70 -32.65 -31.23 15.62
C GLN A 70 -33.47 -30.98 14.34
N LEU A 71 -34.35 -31.89 13.94
CA LEU A 71 -35.28 -31.63 12.84
C LEU A 71 -36.71 -31.43 13.37
N ASN A 72 -37.24 -30.24 13.12
CA ASN A 72 -38.60 -29.85 13.47
C ASN A 72 -39.61 -30.66 12.65
N VAL A 73 -40.23 -31.67 13.29
CA VAL A 73 -41.11 -32.67 12.66
C VAL A 73 -42.48 -32.13 12.21
N ASN A 74 -42.77 -30.84 12.41
CA ASN A 74 -44.03 -30.19 12.03
C ASN A 74 -43.90 -29.14 10.91
N ALA A 75 -42.77 -29.10 10.18
CA ALA A 75 -42.66 -28.25 9.00
C ALA A 75 -43.55 -28.77 7.85
N LYS A 76 -44.38 -27.89 7.26
CA LYS A 76 -45.22 -28.25 6.12
C LYS A 76 -44.33 -28.71 4.94
N PRO A 77 -44.71 -29.77 4.20
CA PRO A 77 -43.91 -30.27 3.08
C PRO A 77 -43.79 -29.21 1.99
N PHE A 78 -42.56 -28.93 1.57
CA PHE A 78 -42.25 -28.04 0.47
C PHE A 78 -42.67 -28.70 -0.86
N VAL A 79 -43.56 -28.05 -1.60
CA VAL A 79 -43.99 -28.47 -2.95
C VAL A 79 -43.29 -27.57 -3.97
N PRO A 80 -42.37 -28.08 -4.79
CA PRO A 80 -41.67 -27.26 -5.79
C PRO A 80 -42.65 -26.82 -6.89
N ASN A 81 -42.72 -25.51 -7.14
CA ASN A 81 -43.46 -24.97 -8.28
C ASN A 81 -42.65 -25.20 -9.56
N VAL A 82 -43.03 -26.20 -10.35
CA VAL A 82 -42.42 -26.57 -11.65
C VAL A 82 -42.59 -25.52 -12.75
N HIS A 83 -43.28 -24.41 -12.48
CA HIS A 83 -43.40 -23.27 -13.40
C HIS A 83 -42.66 -22.01 -12.93
N ALA A 84 -41.81 -22.10 -11.90
CA ALA A 84 -40.98 -20.96 -11.48
C ALA A 84 -39.90 -20.66 -12.53
N ALA A 85 -39.86 -19.42 -13.02
CA ALA A 85 -38.87 -18.98 -14.00
C ALA A 85 -37.45 -19.05 -13.40
N GLU A 86 -36.51 -19.55 -14.21
CA GLU A 86 -35.10 -19.72 -13.86
C GLU A 86 -34.47 -18.35 -13.52
N PHE A 87 -33.85 -18.25 -12.34
CA PHE A 87 -33.22 -17.00 -11.88
C PHE A 87 -31.89 -16.78 -12.63
N VAL A 88 -31.89 -15.84 -13.57
CA VAL A 88 -30.67 -15.39 -14.27
C VAL A 88 -30.24 -14.04 -13.67
N PRO A 89 -29.02 -13.93 -13.10
CA PRO A 89 -28.52 -12.67 -12.54
C PRO A 89 -28.41 -11.54 -13.57
N SER A 90 -28.75 -10.32 -13.16
CA SER A 90 -29.02 -9.14 -13.99
C SER A 90 -27.84 -8.57 -14.79
N PHE A 91 -26.64 -9.13 -14.67
CA PHE A 91 -25.42 -8.64 -15.34
C PHE A 91 -25.10 -9.35 -16.67
N LEU A 92 -25.93 -10.30 -17.11
CA LEU A 92 -25.75 -11.06 -18.36
C LEU A 92 -26.75 -10.74 -19.49
N ARG A 93 -27.60 -9.70 -19.35
CA ARG A 93 -28.57 -9.32 -20.41
C ARG A 93 -28.06 -8.15 -21.26
N GLY A 94 -27.64 -8.45 -22.49
CA GLY A 94 -27.53 -7.46 -23.57
C GLY A 94 -28.91 -6.97 -24.02
N PRO A 95 -29.00 -5.85 -24.76
CA PRO A 95 -30.29 -5.25 -25.09
C PRO A 95 -30.91 -5.99 -26.27
N THR A 96 -32.15 -6.48 -26.15
CA THR A 96 -32.95 -6.79 -27.34
C THR A 96 -34.47 -6.73 -27.12
N GLN A 97 -35.06 -6.19 -28.18
CA GLN A 97 -36.44 -5.78 -28.47
C GLN A 97 -37.56 -6.78 -28.11
N GLN A 98 -38.73 -6.21 -27.80
CA GLN A 98 -40.00 -6.92 -27.60
C GLN A 98 -40.60 -7.41 -28.93
N PRO A 99 -41.18 -8.63 -28.99
CA PRO A 99 -42.10 -9.03 -30.05
C PRO A 99 -43.57 -8.87 -29.64
N LEU A 100 -44.36 -8.38 -30.60
CA LEU A 100 -45.81 -8.24 -30.57
C LEU A 100 -46.52 -9.59 -30.84
N SER A 101 -47.70 -9.76 -30.24
CA SER A 101 -48.63 -10.88 -30.41
C SER A 101 -49.59 -10.71 -31.61
N PRO A 102 -50.21 -11.81 -32.12
CA PRO A 102 -50.80 -11.86 -33.45
C PRO A 102 -52.29 -11.49 -33.54
N ALA A 103 -52.70 -11.19 -34.77
CA ALA A 103 -53.94 -10.53 -35.17
C ALA A 103 -55.19 -11.42 -35.31
N GLY A 104 -56.36 -10.78 -35.28
CA GLY A 104 -57.55 -11.23 -36.03
C GLY A 104 -58.86 -10.54 -35.64
N ALA A 105 -59.41 -9.69 -36.52
CA ALA A 105 -60.84 -9.70 -36.92
C ALA A 105 -61.21 -8.63 -37.97
N ALA A 106 -61.83 -9.13 -39.05
CA ALA A 106 -62.89 -8.54 -39.89
C ALA A 106 -62.57 -7.50 -41.00
N ALA A 107 -63.00 -7.87 -42.21
CA ALA A 107 -62.97 -7.21 -43.52
C ALA A 107 -64.20 -6.27 -43.75
N PRO A 108 -64.62 -5.88 -44.98
CA PRO A 108 -63.96 -5.77 -46.30
C PRO A 108 -64.23 -4.42 -47.02
N ASN A 109 -63.50 -4.09 -48.10
CA ASN A 109 -64.15 -3.67 -49.36
C ASN A 109 -63.23 -3.60 -50.61
N HIS A 110 -63.89 -3.78 -51.75
CA HIS A 110 -63.46 -4.03 -53.13
C HIS A 110 -62.70 -2.91 -53.88
N GLY A 111 -61.99 -3.33 -54.95
CA GLY A 111 -61.73 -2.54 -56.17
C GLY A 111 -60.31 -2.69 -56.71
N ALA A 112 -59.94 -3.78 -57.39
CA ALA A 112 -60.02 -3.98 -58.85
C ALA A 112 -59.11 -3.04 -59.67
N GLY A 113 -58.12 -3.63 -60.37
CA GLY A 113 -57.45 -2.97 -61.51
C GLY A 113 -56.10 -3.55 -61.93
N SER A 114 -56.12 -4.59 -62.78
CA SER A 114 -55.18 -4.93 -63.88
C SER A 114 -53.66 -4.93 -63.59
N GLY A 115 -52.94 -6.06 -63.65
CA GLY A 115 -52.66 -6.88 -64.86
C GLY A 115 -51.51 -6.24 -65.66
N ALA A 116 -50.44 -6.85 -66.14
CA ALA A 116 -49.90 -8.21 -66.32
C ALA A 116 -48.37 -7.99 -66.55
N GLY A 117 -47.42 -8.93 -66.49
CA GLY A 117 -47.38 -10.36 -66.28
C GLY A 117 -45.95 -10.87 -66.49
N GLY A 118 -45.69 -12.08 -65.99
CA GLY A 118 -44.81 -13.10 -66.59
C GLY A 118 -43.27 -13.04 -66.36
N PRO A 119 -42.59 -14.21 -66.23
CA PRO A 119 -41.28 -14.39 -65.56
C PRO A 119 -40.18 -14.84 -66.58
N PRO A 120 -39.07 -15.56 -66.27
CA PRO A 120 -38.44 -15.98 -65.00
C PRO A 120 -36.88 -15.77 -64.91
N ALA A 121 -36.33 -16.24 -63.78
CA ALA A 121 -34.93 -16.45 -63.31
C ALA A 121 -33.94 -17.11 -64.32
N PRO A 122 -32.62 -17.40 -64.04
CA PRO A 122 -31.93 -17.50 -62.73
C PRO A 122 -30.40 -17.14 -62.64
N ALA A 123 -29.85 -17.35 -61.42
CA ALA A 123 -28.48 -17.79 -61.06
C ALA A 123 -27.44 -16.76 -60.53
N GLU A 124 -27.05 -16.98 -59.26
CA GLU A 124 -25.93 -16.42 -58.45
C GLU A 124 -24.55 -17.10 -58.81
N PRO A 125 -23.36 -16.86 -58.18
CA PRO A 125 -23.09 -16.10 -56.94
C PRO A 125 -21.75 -15.29 -56.81
N SER A 126 -21.70 -14.53 -55.70
CA SER A 126 -20.57 -14.28 -54.76
C SER A 126 -19.40 -13.34 -55.11
N GLN A 127 -19.34 -12.15 -54.47
CA GLN A 127 -18.45 -11.78 -53.33
C GLN A 127 -18.22 -10.25 -53.24
N GLU A 128 -18.80 -9.63 -52.20
CA GLU A 128 -18.43 -8.32 -51.62
C GLU A 128 -17.54 -8.59 -50.38
N GLU A 129 -16.69 -7.68 -49.86
CA GLU A 129 -17.05 -6.30 -49.50
C GLU A 129 -15.81 -5.45 -49.14
N GLN A 130 -15.85 -4.16 -49.51
CA GLN A 130 -15.03 -3.08 -48.93
C GLN A 130 -15.84 -1.76 -48.91
N SER A 131 -15.80 -1.08 -47.76
CA SER A 131 -15.89 0.38 -47.51
C SER A 131 -17.18 1.21 -47.72
N LEU A 132 -17.61 1.85 -46.61
CA LEU A 132 -17.99 3.27 -46.36
C LEU A 132 -18.76 4.09 -47.42
N LEU A 133 -19.89 4.71 -47.04
CA LEU A 133 -20.25 6.15 -47.22
C LEU A 133 -21.67 6.52 -46.72
N CYS A 134 -21.88 7.84 -46.61
CA CYS A 134 -22.87 8.62 -45.83
C CYS A 134 -24.24 8.93 -46.50
N GLU A 135 -25.05 9.72 -45.74
CA GLU A 135 -26.09 10.73 -46.09
C GLU A 135 -27.50 10.39 -45.54
N GLY A 136 -28.32 11.31 -44.98
CA GLY A 136 -28.21 12.75 -44.70
C GLY A 136 -29.60 13.36 -44.33
N SER A 137 -29.59 14.58 -43.73
CA SER A 137 -30.60 15.69 -43.83
C SER A 137 -32.02 15.52 -43.24
N ASN A 138 -32.81 16.52 -42.79
CA ASN A 138 -32.82 18.00 -42.57
C ASN A 138 -34.16 18.32 -41.80
N SER A 139 -34.38 19.34 -40.93
CA SER A 139 -34.66 20.79 -41.18
C SER A 139 -35.22 21.40 -39.86
N ALA A 140 -34.71 22.54 -39.34
CA ALA A 140 -35.24 23.94 -39.40
C ALA A 140 -36.35 24.26 -38.33
N VAL A 141 -36.45 25.38 -37.56
CA VAL A 141 -36.35 26.85 -37.80
C VAL A 141 -36.42 27.67 -36.44
N SER A 142 -35.69 28.81 -36.36
CA SER A 142 -35.88 30.15 -35.68
C SER A 142 -35.80 30.50 -34.16
N MET A 143 -35.22 31.70 -33.93
CA MET A 143 -35.06 32.60 -32.75
C MET A 143 -36.39 33.32 -32.33
N GLU A 144 -36.64 33.99 -31.18
CA GLU A 144 -35.93 35.02 -30.37
C GLU A 144 -36.51 35.21 -28.92
N LEU A 145 -35.69 35.80 -28.03
CA LEU A 145 -35.87 36.71 -26.85
C LEU A 145 -36.96 36.59 -25.73
N SER A 146 -36.46 36.89 -24.50
CA SER A 146 -36.99 37.72 -23.37
C SER A 146 -37.55 37.07 -22.08
N GLU A 147 -37.05 37.55 -20.92
CA GLU A 147 -37.68 37.54 -19.56
C GLU A 147 -38.31 38.95 -19.30
N PRO A 148 -39.09 39.29 -18.22
CA PRO A 148 -39.41 38.60 -16.93
C PRO A 148 -40.90 38.75 -16.43
N VAL A 149 -41.16 38.44 -15.13
CA VAL A 149 -42.23 38.95 -14.19
C VAL A 149 -43.36 37.98 -13.71
N VAL A 150 -43.27 37.63 -12.40
CA VAL A 150 -44.23 37.54 -11.26
C VAL A 150 -45.77 37.31 -11.45
N GLU A 151 -46.36 36.38 -10.66
CA GLU A 151 -47.40 36.60 -9.60
C GLU A 151 -48.53 35.51 -9.46
N ASN A 152 -48.59 34.92 -8.24
CA ASN A 152 -49.66 34.37 -7.37
C ASN A 152 -50.91 33.57 -7.84
N GLY A 153 -51.26 32.57 -7.01
CA GLY A 153 -52.60 31.97 -6.87
C GLY A 153 -52.68 30.83 -5.84
N GLU A 154 -53.26 31.13 -4.66
CA GLU A 154 -53.55 30.32 -3.45
C GLU A 154 -54.61 29.22 -3.72
N THR A 155 -54.88 28.14 -2.94
CA THR A 155 -55.44 27.99 -1.56
C THR A 155 -55.50 26.44 -1.29
N GLU A 156 -55.29 25.82 -0.11
CA GLU A 156 -56.13 25.71 1.11
C GLU A 156 -55.44 24.91 2.24
N MET A 157 -56.04 25.00 3.44
CA MET A 157 -55.48 24.96 4.80
C MET A 157 -55.28 23.59 5.49
N SER A 158 -54.55 23.69 6.61
CA SER A 158 -54.28 22.81 7.76
C SER A 158 -55.50 22.37 8.61
N PRO A 159 -55.28 21.56 9.67
CA PRO A 159 -55.44 22.04 11.06
C PRO A 159 -54.21 21.71 11.95
N GLU A 160 -53.66 22.67 12.71
CA GLU A 160 -53.96 23.01 14.14
C GLU A 160 -53.45 21.97 15.16
N GLU A 161 -52.95 22.27 16.36
CA GLU A 161 -52.32 23.43 17.05
C GLU A 161 -52.21 22.98 18.54
N SER A 162 -51.26 23.55 19.31
CA SER A 162 -51.37 23.97 20.74
C SER A 162 -49.97 24.23 21.34
N TRP A 163 -49.45 25.47 21.34
CA TRP A 163 -49.69 26.61 22.28
C TRP A 163 -48.99 26.38 23.66
N GLU A 164 -48.18 27.26 24.29
CA GLU A 164 -47.93 28.71 24.16
C GLU A 164 -46.70 29.20 24.98
N HIS A 165 -46.01 30.23 24.45
CA HIS A 165 -45.46 31.50 25.03
C HIS A 165 -44.71 31.54 26.41
N LYS A 166 -43.74 32.45 26.71
CA LYS A 166 -43.45 33.81 26.22
C LYS A 166 -42.06 34.33 26.69
N GLU A 167 -41.37 35.02 25.77
CA GLU A 167 -40.47 36.19 25.78
C GLU A 167 -39.54 36.62 26.95
N GLU A 168 -38.44 37.25 26.50
CA GLU A 168 -37.23 37.78 27.11
C GLU A 168 -37.39 38.94 28.13
N ILE A 169 -36.35 39.18 28.95
CA ILE A 169 -35.72 40.50 29.21
C ILE A 169 -34.38 40.32 29.95
N SER A 170 -33.50 41.28 29.71
CA SER A 170 -32.08 41.47 30.04
C SER A 170 -31.71 41.68 31.52
N ASP A 171 -30.38 41.63 31.71
CA ASP A 171 -29.53 42.39 32.64
C ASP A 171 -28.91 41.69 33.87
N ALA A 172 -27.57 41.69 33.82
CA ALA A 172 -26.59 41.98 34.86
C ALA A 172 -26.46 41.08 36.11
N GLU A 173 -25.27 40.50 36.23
CA GLU A 173 -24.57 40.12 37.47
C GLU A 173 -24.66 41.21 38.57
N PRO A 174 -24.55 40.91 39.90
CA PRO A 174 -23.42 40.12 40.43
C PRO A 174 -23.62 39.29 41.71
N GLY A 175 -22.75 38.29 41.86
CA GLY A 175 -21.93 38.12 43.07
C GLY A 175 -22.47 37.27 44.22
N GLY A 176 -21.66 36.30 44.63
CA GLY A 176 -21.32 36.13 46.05
C GLY A 176 -21.65 34.78 46.71
N GLY A 177 -20.58 34.11 47.20
CA GLY A 177 -20.55 33.36 48.46
C GLY A 177 -21.20 31.97 48.45
N SER A 178 -20.47 30.84 48.40
CA SER A 178 -19.59 30.24 49.43
C SER A 178 -20.32 29.50 50.56
N LEU A 179 -19.99 28.21 50.71
CA LEU A 179 -20.10 27.31 51.90
C LEU A 179 -21.54 26.93 52.32
N GLY A 180 -21.88 25.74 52.77
CA GLY A 180 -21.20 24.49 53.15
C GLY A 180 -22.33 23.53 53.60
N ASP A 181 -22.24 22.24 53.31
CA ASP A 181 -21.93 21.17 54.29
C ASP A 181 -23.19 20.50 54.89
N GLY A 182 -23.18 19.16 55.00
CA GLY A 182 -24.18 18.38 55.77
C GLY A 182 -24.89 17.20 55.08
N ARG A 183 -24.27 16.00 55.12
CA ARG A 183 -24.85 14.64 54.94
C ARG A 183 -25.84 14.23 56.08
N PRO A 184 -26.43 13.00 56.12
CA PRO A 184 -27.17 12.16 55.15
C PRO A 184 -28.55 11.69 55.74
N PRO A 185 -29.33 10.77 55.12
CA PRO A 185 -29.19 9.34 55.49
C PRO A 185 -29.37 8.31 54.34
N GLU A 186 -29.00 7.07 54.67
CA GLU A 186 -29.07 5.76 53.98
C GLU A 186 -30.48 5.46 53.39
N GLU A 187 -30.73 4.61 52.39
CA GLU A 187 -30.25 3.24 52.16
C GLU A 187 -30.73 2.72 50.76
N SER A 188 -29.90 1.88 50.11
CA SER A 188 -30.22 0.85 49.11
C SER A 188 -30.93 1.18 47.76
N ALA A 189 -30.14 1.17 46.68
CA ALA A 189 -30.46 0.45 45.44
C ALA A 189 -29.17 0.26 44.61
N GLN A 190 -28.75 -1.00 44.45
CA GLN A 190 -27.67 -1.40 43.57
C GLN A 190 -28.17 -1.37 42.12
N GLU A 191 -27.60 -0.49 41.29
CA GLU A 191 -27.59 -0.64 39.84
C GLU A 191 -26.14 -0.56 39.36
N MET A 192 -25.76 -1.59 38.59
CA MET A 192 -24.42 -1.80 38.06
C MET A 192 -24.08 -0.72 37.04
N MET A 193 -23.17 0.19 37.39
CA MET A 193 -22.39 0.95 36.41
C MET A 193 -21.08 0.20 36.17
N GLU A 194 -20.86 -0.14 34.91
CA GLU A 194 -19.59 -0.62 34.39
C GLU A 194 -18.53 0.47 34.66
N GLU A 195 -17.63 0.22 35.62
CA GLU A 195 -16.38 0.95 35.70
C GLU A 195 -15.55 0.54 34.48
N GLU A 196 -15.42 1.46 33.50
CA GLU A 196 -14.31 1.41 32.56
C GLU A 196 -13.01 1.48 33.39
N GLU A 197 -12.34 0.33 33.55
CA GLU A 197 -10.98 0.28 34.06
C GLU A 197 -10.10 1.11 33.11
N GLU A 198 -9.81 2.36 33.49
CA GLU A 198 -8.77 3.15 32.88
C GLU A 198 -7.46 2.35 32.91
N ILE A 199 -7.02 1.94 31.73
CA ILE A 199 -5.75 1.27 31.51
C ILE A 199 -4.65 2.15 32.12
N PRO A 200 -3.85 1.65 33.10
CA PRO A 200 -2.77 2.43 33.66
C PRO A 200 -1.74 2.70 32.55
N LYS A 201 -1.62 3.98 32.17
CA LYS A 201 -0.58 4.46 31.25
C LYS A 201 0.78 3.94 31.70
N PRO A 202 1.60 3.33 30.81
CA PRO A 202 2.91 2.84 31.18
C PRO A 202 3.74 4.01 31.73
N LYS A 203 4.37 3.80 32.88
CA LYS A 203 5.25 4.78 33.51
C LYS A 203 6.38 5.11 32.54
N SER A 204 6.28 6.27 31.89
CA SER A 204 7.38 6.83 31.12
C SER A 204 8.55 7.07 32.08
N VAL A 205 9.66 6.39 31.81
CA VAL A 205 10.92 6.72 32.44
C VAL A 205 11.31 8.06 31.84
N VAL A 206 10.99 9.16 32.53
CA VAL A 206 11.46 10.49 32.17
C VAL A 206 12.97 10.43 32.18
N ALA A 207 13.57 10.42 30.99
CA ALA A 207 15.01 10.48 30.86
C ALA A 207 15.50 11.79 31.51
N PRO A 208 16.50 11.74 32.40
CA PRO A 208 17.01 12.96 33.03
C PRO A 208 17.53 13.93 31.96
N PRO A 209 17.38 15.26 32.16
CA PRO A 209 17.86 16.25 31.22
C PRO A 209 19.39 16.16 31.13
N GLY A 210 19.89 15.58 30.04
CA GLY A 210 21.30 15.25 29.86
C GLY A 210 21.60 13.81 29.45
N ALA A 211 20.58 12.96 29.22
CA ALA A 211 20.80 11.63 28.64
C ALA A 211 21.44 11.73 27.23
N PRO A 212 22.39 10.84 26.87
CA PRO A 212 22.97 10.81 25.54
C PRO A 212 21.86 10.58 24.52
N LYS A 213 21.66 11.54 23.60
CA LYS A 213 20.62 11.45 22.58
C LYS A 213 20.93 10.28 21.65
N LYS A 214 20.15 9.20 21.77
CA LYS A 214 20.27 8.03 20.91
C LYS A 214 19.96 8.43 19.47
N GLU A 215 20.62 7.77 18.53
CA GLU A 215 20.35 8.03 17.12
C GLU A 215 18.96 7.50 16.77
N HIS A 216 18.07 8.39 16.33
CA HIS A 216 16.76 7.98 15.84
C HIS A 216 16.89 7.39 14.45
N VAL A 217 16.16 6.34 14.10
CA VAL A 217 16.18 5.75 12.77
C VAL A 217 14.80 5.18 12.44
N ASN A 218 14.28 5.51 11.26
CA ASN A 218 12.97 5.02 10.83
C ASN A 218 13.12 3.82 9.91
N VAL A 219 12.42 2.73 10.23
CA VAL A 219 12.42 1.48 9.46
C VAL A 219 11.02 1.13 8.98
N VAL A 220 10.87 0.86 7.69
CA VAL A 220 9.60 0.40 7.10
C VAL A 220 9.66 -1.07 6.72
N PHE A 221 8.62 -1.84 7.06
CA PHE A 221 8.44 -3.22 6.61
C PHE A 221 7.60 -3.25 5.34
N ILE A 222 8.16 -3.82 4.27
CA ILE A 222 7.54 -3.94 2.95
C ILE A 222 7.60 -5.39 2.46
N GLY A 223 6.70 -5.79 1.57
CA GLY A 223 6.63 -7.18 1.12
C GLY A 223 5.22 -7.59 0.67
N HIS A 224 5.13 -8.75 0.03
CA HIS A 224 3.88 -9.29 -0.50
C HIS A 224 2.81 -9.52 0.58
N VAL A 225 1.54 -9.66 0.18
CA VAL A 225 0.47 -10.18 1.05
C VAL A 225 0.93 -11.52 1.64
N ASP A 226 0.57 -11.76 2.90
CA ASP A 226 0.91 -12.96 3.67
C ASP A 226 2.40 -13.26 3.88
N ALA A 227 3.31 -12.38 3.46
CA ALA A 227 4.74 -12.52 3.76
C ALA A 227 5.08 -12.42 5.26
N GLY A 228 4.13 -11.97 6.09
CA GLY A 228 4.28 -11.89 7.56
C GLY A 228 4.99 -10.62 8.06
N LYS A 229 4.74 -9.46 7.43
CA LYS A 229 5.33 -8.17 7.81
C LYS A 229 4.95 -7.76 9.24
N SER A 230 3.65 -7.62 9.50
CA SER A 230 3.06 -7.25 10.79
C SER A 230 3.41 -8.26 11.89
N THR A 231 3.45 -9.54 11.54
CA THR A 231 3.86 -10.62 12.45
C THR A 231 5.31 -10.46 12.92
N ILE A 232 6.25 -10.18 12.00
CA ILE A 232 7.64 -9.90 12.37
C ILE A 232 7.73 -8.61 13.19
N GLY A 233 7.00 -7.56 12.80
CA GLY A 233 6.96 -6.29 13.53
C GLY A 233 6.52 -6.46 14.98
N GLY A 234 5.42 -7.19 15.21
CA GLY A 234 4.94 -7.52 16.55
C GLY A 234 5.90 -8.43 17.33
N GLN A 235 6.54 -9.39 16.66
CA GLN A 235 7.54 -10.25 17.30
C GLN A 235 8.78 -9.47 17.76
N ILE A 236 9.22 -8.48 16.97
CA ILE A 236 10.33 -7.59 17.38
C ILE A 236 9.92 -6.81 18.64
N MET A 237 8.72 -6.24 18.68
CA MET A 237 8.25 -5.49 19.86
C MET A 237 8.18 -6.34 21.13
N TYR A 238 7.75 -7.59 20.98
CA TYR A 238 7.73 -8.56 22.07
C TYR A 238 9.15 -8.87 22.55
N LEU A 239 10.08 -9.14 21.63
CA LEU A 239 11.47 -9.47 21.96
C LEU A 239 12.27 -8.29 22.56
N THR A 240 11.91 -7.06 22.20
CA THR A 240 12.48 -5.84 22.79
C THR A 240 11.84 -5.51 24.14
N GLY A 241 10.75 -6.18 24.52
CA GLY A 241 10.03 -5.94 25.78
C GLY A 241 9.23 -4.63 25.80
N MET A 242 8.94 -4.06 24.62
CA MET A 242 8.09 -2.86 24.52
C MET A 242 6.62 -3.19 24.66
N VAL A 243 6.24 -4.41 24.28
CA VAL A 243 4.91 -4.97 24.54
C VAL A 243 5.03 -6.00 25.67
N ASP A 244 4.31 -5.72 26.76
CA ASP A 244 4.28 -6.61 27.92
C ASP A 244 3.68 -7.97 27.57
N LYS A 245 4.22 -9.03 28.18
CA LYS A 245 3.72 -10.40 28.03
C LYS A 245 2.23 -10.52 28.34
N ARG A 246 1.74 -9.80 29.37
CA ARG A 246 0.32 -9.79 29.76
C ARG A 246 -0.58 -9.25 28.65
N THR A 247 -0.13 -8.20 27.97
CA THR A 247 -0.87 -7.60 26.84
C THR A 247 -0.92 -8.57 25.67
N LEU A 248 0.19 -9.29 25.42
CA LEU A 248 0.24 -10.29 24.36
C LEU A 248 -0.66 -11.51 24.66
N GLU A 249 -0.71 -11.99 25.90
CA GLU A 249 -1.63 -13.06 26.33
C GLU A 249 -3.11 -12.64 26.20
N LYS A 250 -3.41 -11.35 26.41
CA LYS A 250 -4.74 -10.79 26.15
C LYS A 250 -5.07 -10.86 24.66
N TYR A 251 -4.17 -10.42 23.78
CA TYR A 251 -4.38 -10.51 22.33
C TYR A 251 -4.49 -11.95 21.83
N GLU A 252 -3.74 -12.89 22.42
CA GLU A 252 -3.86 -14.31 22.10
C GLU A 252 -5.26 -14.85 22.45
N ARG A 253 -5.80 -14.47 23.61
CA ARG A 253 -7.16 -14.86 24.01
C ARG A 253 -8.23 -14.27 23.07
N GLU A 254 -8.17 -12.98 22.81
CA GLU A 254 -9.12 -12.31 21.91
C GLU A 254 -9.04 -12.86 20.47
N ALA A 255 -7.82 -13.14 19.99
CA ALA A 255 -7.61 -13.75 18.68
C ALA A 255 -8.17 -15.18 18.62
N LYS A 256 -8.02 -15.94 19.71
CA LYS A 256 -8.57 -17.30 19.84
C LYS A 256 -10.10 -17.30 19.87
N GLU A 257 -10.72 -16.35 20.56
CA GLU A 257 -12.18 -16.16 20.57
C GLU A 257 -12.71 -15.87 19.16
N LYS A 258 -11.92 -15.16 18.34
CA LYS A 258 -12.20 -14.92 16.91
C LYS A 258 -11.74 -16.04 15.97
N ASN A 259 -11.34 -17.21 16.49
CA ASN A 259 -10.82 -18.36 15.74
C ASN A 259 -9.60 -18.04 14.85
N ARG A 260 -8.73 -17.12 15.31
CA ARG A 260 -7.56 -16.59 14.58
C ARG A 260 -6.32 -16.51 15.46
N GLU A 261 -6.08 -17.56 16.24
CA GLU A 261 -5.00 -17.63 17.23
C GLU A 261 -3.62 -17.31 16.65
N THR A 262 -3.36 -17.60 15.36
CA THR A 262 -2.06 -17.37 14.73
C THR A 262 -1.68 -15.90 14.50
N TRP A 263 -2.61 -14.96 14.68
CA TRP A 263 -2.42 -13.54 14.34
C TRP A 263 -2.18 -12.62 15.53
N TYR A 264 -2.10 -13.17 16.74
CA TYR A 264 -1.94 -12.41 17.98
C TYR A 264 -0.74 -11.44 17.96
N LEU A 265 0.36 -11.81 17.29
CA LEU A 265 1.54 -10.93 17.13
C LEU A 265 1.24 -9.74 16.20
N SER A 266 0.50 -9.94 15.12
CA SER A 266 0.16 -8.85 14.19
C SER A 266 -0.72 -7.79 14.87
N TRP A 267 -1.55 -8.18 15.84
CA TRP A 267 -2.46 -7.28 16.58
C TRP A 267 -1.74 -6.28 17.49
N ALA A 268 -0.44 -6.47 17.74
CA ALA A 268 0.39 -5.47 18.40
C ALA A 268 0.57 -4.20 17.54
N LEU A 269 0.50 -4.34 16.21
CA LEU A 269 0.59 -3.26 15.23
C LEU A 269 -0.77 -2.89 14.64
N ASP A 270 -1.58 -3.91 14.33
CA ASP A 270 -2.93 -3.76 13.78
C ASP A 270 -3.91 -3.42 14.93
N THR A 271 -4.04 -2.14 15.26
CA THR A 271 -4.95 -1.66 16.31
C THR A 271 -6.39 -1.56 15.83
N ASN A 272 -6.61 -1.32 14.54
CA ASN A 272 -7.93 -1.09 13.99
C ASN A 272 -8.75 -2.39 13.96
N GLN A 273 -10.03 -2.31 14.33
CA GLN A 273 -10.90 -3.49 14.37
C GLN A 273 -11.08 -4.12 12.98
N GLU A 274 -11.17 -3.30 11.93
CA GLU A 274 -11.25 -3.76 10.54
C GLU A 274 -10.00 -4.54 10.11
N GLU A 275 -8.81 -4.13 10.56
CA GLU A 275 -7.56 -4.82 10.26
C GLU A 275 -7.51 -6.18 10.98
N ARG A 276 -7.94 -6.22 12.25
CA ARG A 276 -8.05 -7.46 13.03
C ARG A 276 -9.06 -8.44 12.43
N ASP A 277 -10.17 -7.92 11.89
CA ASP A 277 -11.24 -8.70 11.28
C ASP A 277 -10.95 -9.13 9.83
N LYS A 278 -10.06 -8.43 9.11
CA LYS A 278 -9.59 -8.88 7.79
C LYS A 278 -8.27 -9.65 7.84
N GLY A 279 -7.50 -9.52 8.92
CA GLY A 279 -6.14 -10.04 9.03
C GLY A 279 -5.16 -9.37 8.07
N LYS A 280 -5.45 -8.13 7.68
CA LYS A 280 -4.68 -7.39 6.68
C LYS A 280 -4.58 -5.94 7.12
N THR A 281 -3.36 -5.47 7.25
CA THR A 281 -3.01 -4.07 7.47
C THR A 281 -3.48 -3.21 6.30
N VAL A 282 -4.26 -2.19 6.60
CA VAL A 282 -4.84 -1.21 5.66
C VAL A 282 -4.10 0.11 5.79
N GLU A 283 -3.84 0.55 7.02
CA GLU A 283 -3.14 1.78 7.36
C GLU A 283 -1.70 1.48 7.79
N VAL A 284 -0.85 2.50 7.85
CA VAL A 284 0.53 2.29 8.30
C VAL A 284 0.57 2.32 9.82
N GLY A 285 0.75 1.14 10.44
CA GLY A 285 0.97 1.01 11.87
C GLY A 285 2.29 1.65 12.28
N ARG A 286 2.27 2.41 13.39
CA ARG A 286 3.45 3.06 13.95
C ARG A 286 3.72 2.56 15.35
N ALA A 287 4.96 2.21 15.60
CA ALA A 287 5.44 1.85 16.93
C ALA A 287 6.92 2.18 17.04
N TYR A 288 7.46 2.12 18.24
CA TYR A 288 8.88 2.34 18.47
C TYR A 288 9.46 1.23 19.34
N PHE A 289 10.76 1.03 19.18
CA PHE A 289 11.55 0.22 20.09
C PHE A 289 12.94 0.82 20.25
N GLU A 290 13.56 0.48 21.36
CA GLU A 290 14.84 1.03 21.76
C GLU A 290 15.88 -0.08 21.81
N THR A 291 17.07 0.23 21.33
CA THR A 291 18.25 -0.63 21.42
C THR A 291 19.30 0.03 22.32
N GLU A 292 20.44 -0.61 22.49
CA GLU A 292 21.53 -0.05 23.29
C GLU A 292 22.03 1.29 22.71
N LYS A 293 22.10 1.40 21.37
CA LYS A 293 22.71 2.54 20.67
C LYS A 293 21.70 3.47 20.00
N LYS A 294 20.58 2.94 19.50
CA LYS A 294 19.67 3.65 18.59
C LYS A 294 18.21 3.54 19.03
N HIS A 295 17.43 4.57 18.70
CA HIS A 295 15.99 4.59 18.84
C HIS A 295 15.36 4.29 17.47
N PHE A 296 14.52 3.27 17.37
CA PHE A 296 13.93 2.85 16.11
C PHE A 296 12.42 3.09 16.08
N THR A 297 11.93 3.73 15.04
CA THR A 297 10.50 3.79 14.74
C THR A 297 10.18 2.74 13.67
N ILE A 298 9.30 1.80 14.00
CA ILE A 298 8.75 0.79 13.09
C ILE A 298 7.54 1.37 12.37
N LEU A 299 7.56 1.26 11.05
CA LEU A 299 6.44 1.53 10.17
C LEU A 299 6.02 0.23 9.49
N ASP A 300 4.85 -0.29 9.84
CA ASP A 300 4.30 -1.47 9.19
C ASP A 300 3.48 -1.06 7.97
N ALA A 301 3.97 -1.41 6.78
CA ALA A 301 3.31 -0.97 5.55
C ALA A 301 2.35 -2.04 5.02
N PRO A 302 1.18 -1.62 4.49
CA PRO A 302 0.19 -2.56 4.02
C PRO A 302 0.70 -3.35 2.82
N GLY A 303 0.29 -4.62 2.77
CA GLY A 303 0.72 -5.55 1.74
C GLY A 303 -0.18 -5.60 0.51
N HIS A 304 -1.36 -4.98 0.49
CA HIS A 304 -2.36 -5.16 -0.58
C HIS A 304 -2.24 -4.09 -1.68
N LYS A 305 -2.58 -4.43 -2.94
CA LYS A 305 -2.42 -3.52 -4.10
C LYS A 305 -3.23 -2.24 -3.95
N SER A 306 -4.42 -2.35 -3.38
CA SER A 306 -5.31 -1.22 -3.13
C SER A 306 -4.72 -0.20 -2.16
N PHE A 307 -3.86 -0.64 -1.24
CA PHE A 307 -3.33 0.20 -0.15
C PHE A 307 -1.87 0.63 -0.38
N VAL A 308 -1.36 0.48 -1.61
CA VAL A 308 -0.03 0.99 -1.97
C VAL A 308 0.12 2.51 -1.76
N PRO A 309 -0.90 3.38 -1.90
CA PRO A 309 -0.76 4.80 -1.53
C PRO A 309 -0.31 4.99 -0.07
N ASN A 310 -0.91 4.24 0.86
CA ASN A 310 -0.55 4.28 2.28
C ASN A 310 0.88 3.76 2.49
N MET A 311 1.28 2.72 1.76
CA MET A 311 2.65 2.21 1.76
C MET A 311 3.68 3.26 1.29
N ILE A 312 3.34 4.11 0.31
CA ILE A 312 4.20 5.21 -0.15
C ILE A 312 4.37 6.24 0.98
N GLY A 313 3.28 6.59 1.66
CA GLY A 313 3.31 7.47 2.84
C GLY A 313 4.23 6.95 3.94
N GLY A 314 4.12 5.66 4.30
CA GLY A 314 5.02 5.03 5.26
C GLY A 314 6.47 4.97 4.78
N ALA A 315 6.70 4.61 3.51
CA ALA A 315 8.05 4.55 2.96
C ALA A 315 8.74 5.93 2.89
N SER A 316 7.98 7.01 2.71
CA SER A 316 8.52 8.38 2.69
C SER A 316 9.14 8.81 4.01
N GLN A 317 8.68 8.24 5.13
CA GLN A 317 9.20 8.51 6.47
C GLN A 317 10.46 7.70 6.78
N ALA A 318 10.70 6.60 6.05
CA ALA A 318 11.71 5.62 6.40
C ALA A 318 13.08 5.92 5.79
N ASP A 319 14.13 5.75 6.59
CA ASP A 319 15.53 5.82 6.14
C ASP A 319 16.02 4.43 5.69
N LEU A 320 15.49 3.38 6.33
CA LEU A 320 15.70 1.97 6.00
C LEU A 320 14.40 1.29 5.60
N ALA A 321 14.52 0.34 4.66
CA ALA A 321 13.43 -0.57 4.35
C ALA A 321 13.83 -2.02 4.60
N VAL A 322 12.88 -2.79 5.11
CA VAL A 322 12.97 -4.23 5.33
C VAL A 322 11.99 -4.90 4.37
N LEU A 323 12.54 -5.54 3.34
CA LEU A 323 11.79 -6.35 2.39
C LEU A 323 11.62 -7.77 2.93
N VAL A 324 10.40 -8.07 3.38
CA VAL A 324 9.99 -9.39 3.86
C VAL A 324 9.52 -10.25 2.68
N ILE A 325 10.13 -11.43 2.54
CA ILE A 325 9.84 -12.41 1.51
C ILE A 325 9.49 -13.73 2.17
N SER A 326 8.40 -14.37 1.76
CA SER A 326 8.06 -15.71 2.25
C SER A 326 8.95 -16.78 1.62
N ALA A 327 9.50 -17.69 2.41
CA ALA A 327 10.25 -18.85 1.94
C ALA A 327 9.34 -20.01 1.48
N ARG A 328 8.09 -20.03 1.97
CA ARG A 328 7.12 -21.08 1.69
C ARG A 328 6.89 -21.22 0.18
N LYS A 329 6.87 -22.46 -0.30
CA LYS A 329 6.59 -22.77 -1.70
C LYS A 329 5.17 -22.34 -2.07
N GLY A 330 4.99 -21.70 -3.22
CA GLY A 330 3.76 -21.06 -3.65
C GLY A 330 3.78 -19.56 -3.37
N GLU A 331 3.87 -19.16 -2.09
CA GLU A 331 3.85 -17.74 -1.69
C GLU A 331 5.07 -16.96 -2.20
N PHE A 332 6.23 -17.61 -2.26
CA PHE A 332 7.42 -17.02 -2.85
C PHE A 332 7.14 -16.70 -4.33
N GLU A 333 6.74 -17.70 -5.12
CA GLU A 333 6.53 -17.60 -6.55
C GLU A 333 5.48 -16.53 -6.91
N THR A 334 4.34 -16.47 -6.20
CA THR A 334 3.30 -15.45 -6.42
C THR A 334 3.81 -14.02 -6.17
N GLY A 335 4.75 -13.85 -5.25
CA GLY A 335 5.38 -12.57 -4.97
C GLY A 335 6.28 -12.06 -6.11
N PHE A 336 6.86 -12.95 -6.92
CA PHE A 336 7.76 -12.62 -8.04
C PHE A 336 7.07 -12.60 -9.42
N GLU A 337 5.86 -13.13 -9.51
CA GLU A 337 5.08 -13.04 -10.74
C GLU A 337 4.84 -11.58 -11.16
N LYS A 338 4.44 -11.38 -12.42
CA LYS A 338 4.17 -10.04 -12.96
C LYS A 338 3.08 -9.29 -12.18
N GLY A 339 2.18 -10.02 -11.53
CA GLY A 339 1.17 -9.48 -10.62
C GLY A 339 1.64 -9.37 -9.16
N GLY A 340 2.85 -9.80 -8.83
CA GLY A 340 3.41 -9.76 -7.49
C GLY A 340 3.75 -8.35 -7.03
N GLN A 341 3.70 -8.13 -5.72
CA GLN A 341 3.88 -6.80 -5.13
C GLN A 341 5.31 -6.55 -4.67
N THR A 342 6.09 -7.60 -4.45
CA THR A 342 7.50 -7.50 -4.06
C THR A 342 8.27 -6.57 -4.99
N ARG A 343 7.93 -6.64 -6.30
CA ARG A 343 8.55 -5.79 -7.31
C ARG A 343 8.19 -4.32 -7.19
N GLU A 344 6.91 -4.03 -6.99
CA GLU A 344 6.41 -2.67 -6.81
C GLU A 344 6.96 -2.07 -5.51
N HIS A 345 6.93 -2.82 -4.41
CA HIS A 345 7.40 -2.36 -3.10
C HIS A 345 8.89 -2.02 -3.09
N ALA A 346 9.75 -2.87 -3.65
CA ALA A 346 11.18 -2.59 -3.74
C ALA A 346 11.47 -1.32 -4.57
N MET A 347 10.69 -1.11 -5.63
CA MET A 347 10.82 0.07 -6.49
C MET A 347 10.37 1.35 -5.79
N LEU A 348 9.25 1.29 -5.10
CA LEU A 348 8.73 2.41 -4.32
C LEU A 348 9.68 2.76 -3.16
N ALA A 349 10.29 1.76 -2.50
CA ALA A 349 11.33 2.00 -1.49
C ALA A 349 12.54 2.75 -2.08
N LYS A 350 12.99 2.37 -3.29
CA LYS A 350 14.08 3.11 -3.96
C LYS A 350 13.69 4.55 -4.26
N THR A 351 12.43 4.76 -4.66
CA THR A 351 11.91 6.07 -4.99
C THR A 351 11.70 6.93 -3.76
N ALA A 352 11.33 6.34 -2.63
CA ALA A 352 11.14 7.05 -1.36
C ALA A 352 12.44 7.67 -0.82
N GLY A 353 13.61 7.12 -1.15
CA GLY A 353 14.86 7.63 -0.56
C GLY A 353 15.83 6.56 -0.14
N VAL A 354 15.31 5.36 0.14
CA VAL A 354 16.00 4.32 0.90
C VAL A 354 17.30 3.89 0.23
N LYS A 355 18.39 4.04 0.99
CA LYS A 355 19.74 3.66 0.55
C LYS A 355 20.07 2.22 0.95
N HIS A 356 19.66 1.82 2.16
CA HIS A 356 19.93 0.49 2.71
C HIS A 356 18.64 -0.35 2.75
N LEU A 357 18.67 -1.49 2.08
CA LEU A 357 17.56 -2.44 1.99
C LEU A 357 17.96 -3.74 2.69
N ILE A 358 17.20 -4.15 3.71
CA ILE A 358 17.39 -5.44 4.37
C ILE A 358 16.35 -6.40 3.80
N VAL A 359 16.76 -7.57 3.38
CA VAL A 359 15.87 -8.62 2.88
C VAL A 359 15.76 -9.71 3.92
N LEU A 360 14.58 -9.86 4.48
CA LEU A 360 14.24 -10.91 5.45
C LEU A 360 13.48 -12.04 4.74
N ILE A 361 14.07 -13.23 4.72
CA ILE A 361 13.44 -14.44 4.20
C ILE A 361 12.70 -15.11 5.35
N ASN A 362 11.39 -14.87 5.43
CA ASN A 362 10.49 -15.29 6.50
C ASN A 362 9.90 -16.69 6.26
N LYS A 363 9.30 -17.29 7.30
CA LYS A 363 8.64 -18.61 7.29
C LYS A 363 9.59 -19.76 6.98
N MET A 364 10.84 -19.67 7.43
CA MET A 364 11.82 -20.76 7.28
C MET A 364 11.49 -21.98 8.17
N ASP A 365 10.68 -21.79 9.20
CA ASP A 365 10.17 -22.81 10.11
C ASP A 365 9.07 -23.70 9.51
N ASP A 366 8.53 -23.32 8.36
CA ASP A 366 7.46 -24.07 7.71
C ASP A 366 7.94 -25.49 7.32
N PRO A 367 7.09 -26.53 7.48
CA PRO A 367 7.45 -27.92 7.18
C PRO A 367 7.90 -28.14 5.71
N THR A 368 7.55 -27.22 4.81
CA THR A 368 7.97 -27.28 3.40
C THR A 368 9.40 -26.81 3.16
N VAL A 369 10.00 -26.07 4.10
CA VAL A 369 11.33 -25.45 3.99
C VAL A 369 12.31 -26.03 5.01
N ASN A 370 11.87 -26.27 6.25
CA ASN A 370 12.67 -26.85 7.35
C ASN A 370 14.06 -26.22 7.50
N TRP A 371 14.15 -24.88 7.47
CA TRP A 371 15.42 -24.14 7.57
C TRP A 371 16.49 -24.55 6.53
N SER A 372 16.07 -25.08 5.38
CA SER A 372 16.98 -25.54 4.33
C SER A 372 17.80 -24.39 3.72
N SER A 373 19.12 -24.61 3.62
CA SER A 373 20.06 -23.68 2.99
C SER A 373 19.80 -23.55 1.48
N GLU A 374 19.44 -24.64 0.81
CA GLU A 374 19.18 -24.66 -0.65
C GLU A 374 18.04 -23.71 -1.03
N ARG A 375 16.95 -23.71 -0.26
CA ARG A 375 15.80 -22.81 -0.52
C ARG A 375 16.18 -21.35 -0.28
N TYR A 376 16.97 -21.05 0.74
CA TYR A 376 17.44 -19.70 1.00
C TYR A 376 18.33 -19.19 -0.14
N GLU A 377 19.25 -20.02 -0.64
CA GLU A 377 20.11 -19.68 -1.77
C GLU A 377 19.30 -19.45 -3.06
N GLU A 378 18.30 -20.30 -3.33
CA GLU A 378 17.37 -20.13 -4.44
C GLU A 378 16.63 -18.77 -4.37
N CYS A 379 16.10 -18.42 -3.19
CA CYS A 379 15.43 -17.15 -2.97
C CYS A 379 16.38 -15.96 -3.25
N LYS A 380 17.62 -16.04 -2.75
CA LYS A 380 18.64 -15.01 -2.93
C LYS A 380 19.04 -14.87 -4.40
N GLU A 381 19.25 -15.98 -5.10
CA GLU A 381 19.62 -15.98 -6.52
C GLU A 381 18.56 -15.30 -7.38
N LYS A 382 17.28 -15.57 -7.12
CA LYS A 382 16.16 -14.92 -7.84
C LYS A 382 16.01 -13.44 -7.50
N LEU A 383 16.31 -13.03 -6.27
CA LEU A 383 16.18 -11.64 -5.79
C LEU A 383 17.28 -10.72 -6.31
N VAL A 384 18.52 -11.19 -6.42
CA VAL A 384 19.67 -10.34 -6.78
C VAL A 384 19.53 -9.65 -8.14
N PRO A 385 19.15 -10.34 -9.25
CA PRO A 385 18.92 -9.71 -10.55
C PRO A 385 17.80 -8.67 -10.49
N PHE A 386 16.76 -8.96 -9.70
CA PHE A 386 15.61 -8.09 -9.56
C PHE A 386 15.98 -6.77 -8.88
N LEU A 387 16.67 -6.83 -7.74
CA LEU A 387 17.10 -5.64 -7.00
C LEU A 387 18.13 -4.82 -7.79
N LYS A 388 18.98 -5.49 -8.58
CA LYS A 388 19.91 -4.83 -9.51
C LYS A 388 19.17 -4.06 -10.62
N LYS A 389 18.06 -4.58 -11.14
CA LYS A 389 17.22 -3.89 -12.15
C LYS A 389 16.57 -2.63 -11.56
N VAL A 390 16.15 -2.68 -10.30
CA VAL A 390 15.56 -1.53 -9.57
C VAL A 390 16.62 -0.45 -9.29
N GLY A 391 17.89 -0.82 -9.17
CA GLY A 391 19.01 0.11 -8.99
C GLY A 391 19.59 0.11 -7.57
N PHE A 392 19.43 -0.97 -6.82
CA PHE A 392 20.20 -1.23 -5.60
C PHE A 392 21.49 -1.97 -5.94
N ASN A 393 22.59 -1.64 -5.26
CA ASN A 393 23.83 -2.38 -5.42
C ASN A 393 23.81 -3.62 -4.50
N PRO A 394 23.79 -4.85 -5.05
CA PRO A 394 23.59 -6.06 -4.25
C PRO A 394 24.70 -6.35 -3.24
N LYS A 395 25.89 -5.75 -3.41
CA LYS A 395 27.05 -5.98 -2.54
C LYS A 395 27.19 -4.99 -1.39
N LYS A 396 26.61 -3.79 -1.52
CA LYS A 396 26.81 -2.68 -0.56
C LYS A 396 25.52 -2.28 0.14
N ASP A 397 24.42 -2.34 -0.59
CA ASP A 397 23.17 -1.72 -0.16
C ASP A 397 22.19 -2.76 0.41
N ILE A 398 22.46 -4.05 0.22
CA ILE A 398 21.52 -5.15 0.47
C ILE A 398 22.12 -6.18 1.42
N HIS A 399 21.36 -6.55 2.44
CA HIS A 399 21.69 -7.64 3.35
C HIS A 399 20.58 -8.68 3.36
N PHE A 400 20.93 -9.96 3.22
CA PHE A 400 19.97 -11.07 3.20
C PHE A 400 20.07 -11.86 4.49
N MET A 401 18.94 -12.08 5.16
CA MET A 401 18.89 -12.83 6.41
C MET A 401 17.70 -13.78 6.44
N PRO A 402 17.88 -15.06 6.81
CA PRO A 402 16.79 -15.98 7.07
C PRO A 402 16.15 -15.68 8.43
N CYS A 403 14.83 -15.64 8.52
CA CYS A 403 14.11 -15.40 9.77
C CYS A 403 12.82 -16.21 9.86
N SER A 404 12.25 -16.24 11.06
CA SER A 404 10.90 -16.74 11.29
C SER A 404 10.18 -15.79 12.25
N GLY A 405 9.10 -15.17 11.78
CA GLY A 405 8.29 -14.24 12.56
C GLY A 405 7.51 -14.91 13.69
N LEU A 406 7.14 -16.19 13.54
CA LEU A 406 6.35 -16.91 14.55
C LEU A 406 7.24 -17.40 15.72
N THR A 407 8.39 -18.00 15.38
CA THR A 407 9.32 -18.51 16.41
C THR A 407 10.24 -17.43 16.97
N GLY A 408 10.41 -16.31 16.25
CA GLY A 408 11.35 -15.24 16.62
C GLY A 408 12.81 -15.53 16.29
N ALA A 409 13.10 -16.57 15.52
CA ALA A 409 14.46 -16.97 15.17
C ALA A 409 15.18 -15.91 14.30
N ASN A 410 16.46 -15.67 14.60
CA ASN A 410 17.34 -14.68 13.97
C ASN A 410 16.90 -13.21 14.09
N LEU A 411 15.96 -12.90 14.99
CA LEU A 411 15.57 -11.51 15.25
C LEU A 411 16.51 -10.86 16.29
N LYS A 412 16.52 -11.40 17.51
CA LYS A 412 17.37 -10.90 18.61
C LYS A 412 18.63 -11.74 18.79
N GLU A 413 18.45 -13.06 18.86
CA GLU A 413 19.50 -14.04 19.07
C GLU A 413 19.70 -14.90 17.83
N GLN A 414 20.89 -15.49 17.69
CA GLN A 414 21.16 -16.44 16.61
C GLN A 414 20.37 -17.72 16.85
N SER A 415 19.82 -18.29 15.78
CA SER A 415 19.04 -19.51 15.85
C SER A 415 19.91 -20.76 15.81
N ASP A 416 19.61 -21.72 16.68
CA ASP A 416 20.21 -23.07 16.66
C ASP A 416 19.79 -23.88 15.42
N PHE A 417 18.67 -23.51 14.77
CA PHE A 417 18.11 -24.24 13.63
C PHE A 417 18.91 -24.04 12.33
N CYS A 418 19.70 -22.96 12.23
CA CYS A 418 20.46 -22.64 11.02
C CYS A 418 21.95 -22.36 11.32
N PRO A 419 22.74 -23.38 11.71
CA PRO A 419 24.18 -23.20 11.99
C PRO A 419 24.99 -22.80 10.74
N TRP A 420 24.44 -23.04 9.54
CA TRP A 420 25.06 -22.65 8.28
C TRP A 420 25.02 -21.13 8.01
N TYR A 421 24.14 -20.38 8.68
CA TYR A 421 24.07 -18.93 8.53
C TYR A 421 25.03 -18.24 9.50
N THR A 422 26.12 -17.69 8.98
CA THR A 422 27.18 -17.04 9.78
C THR A 422 26.92 -15.54 10.03
N GLY A 423 25.76 -15.02 9.64
CA GLY A 423 25.43 -13.60 9.78
C GLY A 423 25.00 -13.23 11.20
N LEU A 424 24.98 -11.92 11.48
CA LEU A 424 24.40 -11.40 12.72
C LEU A 424 22.87 -11.52 12.68
N PRO A 425 22.18 -11.61 13.84
CA PRO A 425 20.74 -11.47 13.93
C PRO A 425 20.28 -10.05 13.54
N PHE A 426 18.97 -9.88 13.32
CA PHE A 426 18.39 -8.66 12.78
C PHE A 426 18.63 -7.41 13.65
N ILE A 427 18.32 -7.48 14.94
CA ILE A 427 18.45 -6.33 15.86
C ILE A 427 19.93 -5.92 16.03
N PRO A 428 20.87 -6.84 16.33
CA PRO A 428 22.30 -6.51 16.36
C PRO A 428 22.83 -5.98 15.02
N TYR A 429 22.28 -6.44 13.89
CA TYR A 429 22.65 -5.92 12.58
C TYR A 429 22.21 -4.45 12.43
N LEU A 430 20.99 -4.11 12.84
CA LEU A 430 20.49 -2.73 12.83
C LEU A 430 21.36 -1.78 13.68
N ASP A 431 21.81 -2.25 14.84
CA ASP A 431 22.67 -1.47 15.75
C ASP A 431 24.06 -1.20 15.17
N ASN A 432 24.56 -2.10 14.33
CA ASN A 432 25.87 -1.98 13.68
C ASN A 432 25.84 -1.16 12.39
N LEU A 433 24.66 -0.73 11.93
CA LEU A 433 24.57 0.08 10.72
C LEU A 433 25.22 1.46 10.92
N PRO A 434 25.91 1.98 9.89
CA PRO A 434 26.48 3.31 9.95
C PRO A 434 25.39 4.38 10.06
N ASN A 435 25.75 5.50 10.66
CA ASN A 435 24.83 6.60 10.89
C ASN A 435 24.44 7.28 9.58
N PHE A 436 23.22 7.78 9.53
CA PHE A 436 22.74 8.52 8.37
C PHE A 436 23.18 9.99 8.45
N ASN A 437 23.68 10.53 7.34
CA ASN A 437 23.98 11.96 7.26
C ASN A 437 22.67 12.75 7.29
N ARG A 438 22.46 13.50 8.38
CA ARG A 438 21.30 14.35 8.59
C ARG A 438 21.66 15.81 8.38
N SER A 439 20.84 16.54 7.62
CA SER A 439 21.06 17.96 7.32
C SER A 439 20.47 18.86 8.41
N VAL A 440 21.20 19.00 9.52
CA VAL A 440 20.80 19.88 10.64
C VAL A 440 20.89 21.36 10.24
N ASP A 441 21.90 21.73 9.46
CA ASP A 441 22.14 23.12 9.04
C ASP A 441 21.26 23.57 7.86
N GLY A 442 20.46 22.65 7.29
CA GLY A 442 19.58 22.96 6.16
C GLY A 442 18.32 23.73 6.58
N PRO A 443 17.58 24.33 5.63
CA PRO A 443 16.30 24.96 5.93
C PRO A 443 15.29 23.93 6.46
N ILE A 444 14.38 24.41 7.30
CA ILE A 444 13.36 23.58 7.92
C ILE A 444 12.36 23.11 6.87
N ARG A 445 12.16 21.79 6.79
CA ARG A 445 11.18 21.14 5.92
C ARG A 445 10.54 19.98 6.68
N LEU A 446 9.26 20.11 6.99
CA LEU A 446 8.48 19.05 7.63
C LEU A 446 7.20 18.81 6.82
N PRO A 447 7.19 17.79 5.94
CA PRO A 447 5.97 17.31 5.31
C PRO A 447 5.03 16.72 6.36
N ILE A 448 3.78 17.19 6.36
CA ILE A 448 2.71 16.69 7.21
C ILE A 448 2.17 15.40 6.59
N VAL A 449 2.10 14.37 7.43
CA VAL A 449 1.58 13.05 7.11
C VAL A 449 0.11 12.98 7.47
N ASP A 450 -0.21 13.44 8.67
CA ASP A 450 -1.54 13.31 9.25
C ASP A 450 -1.82 14.44 10.24
N LYS A 451 -3.08 14.63 10.60
CA LYS A 451 -3.55 15.68 11.52
C LYS A 451 -4.67 15.13 12.41
N TYR A 452 -4.76 15.65 13.62
CA TYR A 452 -5.88 15.38 14.52
C TYR A 452 -6.03 16.49 15.56
N LYS A 453 -7.19 16.53 16.20
CA LYS A 453 -7.50 17.48 17.28
C LYS A 453 -7.14 16.91 18.64
N ASP A 454 -6.29 17.60 19.38
CA ASP A 454 -5.99 17.31 20.78
C ASP A 454 -5.60 18.61 21.51
N MET A 455 -6.53 19.15 22.29
CA MET A 455 -6.42 20.47 22.96
C MET A 455 -5.84 21.58 22.06
N GLY A 456 -6.21 21.53 20.78
CA GLY A 456 -5.60 22.31 19.70
C GLY A 456 -5.42 21.45 18.44
N THR A 457 -4.69 21.96 17.46
CA THR A 457 -4.41 21.26 16.21
C THR A 457 -3.05 20.57 16.31
N VAL A 458 -3.03 19.23 16.21
CA VAL A 458 -1.80 18.43 16.24
C VAL A 458 -1.52 17.88 14.86
N VAL A 459 -0.30 18.06 14.39
CA VAL A 459 0.16 17.53 13.11
C VAL A 459 1.25 16.50 13.34
N LEU A 460 1.19 15.41 12.58
CA LEU A 460 2.20 14.37 12.54
C LEU A 460 3.05 14.54 11.29
N GLY A 461 4.37 14.53 11.44
CA GLY A 461 5.27 14.57 10.29
C GLY A 461 6.70 14.22 10.65
N LYS A 462 7.49 13.96 9.60
CA LYS A 462 8.93 13.74 9.73
C LYS A 462 9.67 15.03 9.42
N LEU A 463 10.61 15.41 10.27
CA LEU A 463 11.49 16.53 9.98
C LEU A 463 12.57 16.08 8.99
N GLU A 464 12.48 16.46 7.71
CA GLU A 464 13.47 16.04 6.71
C GLU A 464 14.79 16.83 6.81
N SER A 465 14.70 18.12 7.17
CA SER A 465 15.85 19.01 7.26
C SER A 465 15.57 20.13 8.26
N GLY A 466 16.64 20.67 8.87
CA GLY A 466 16.59 21.75 9.85
C GLY A 466 16.33 21.27 11.28
N SER A 467 16.17 22.23 12.19
CA SER A 467 15.85 22.01 13.61
C SER A 467 14.64 22.85 13.99
N ILE A 468 13.72 22.30 14.78
CA ILE A 468 12.54 23.02 15.27
C ILE A 468 12.63 23.10 16.78
N CYS A 469 12.32 24.29 17.31
CA CYS A 469 12.21 24.54 18.75
C CYS A 469 10.78 24.91 19.15
N LYS A 470 10.40 24.59 20.38
CA LYS A 470 9.15 25.03 20.99
C LYS A 470 9.08 26.56 21.03
N GLY A 471 7.93 27.14 20.70
CA GLY A 471 7.70 28.59 20.61
C GLY A 471 8.19 29.24 19.33
N GLN A 472 8.75 28.47 18.38
CA GLN A 472 9.17 28.99 17.09
C GLN A 472 7.97 29.28 16.17
N GLN A 473 8.07 30.34 15.38
CA GLN A 473 7.12 30.62 14.30
C GLN A 473 7.54 29.87 13.03
N LEU A 474 6.59 29.17 12.44
CA LEU A 474 6.72 28.47 11.17
C LEU A 474 5.66 28.98 10.20
N VAL A 475 5.87 28.71 8.92
CA VAL A 475 4.90 29.02 7.86
C VAL A 475 4.51 27.73 7.15
N MET A 476 3.21 27.53 7.00
CA MET A 476 2.66 26.37 6.30
C MET A 476 2.49 26.70 4.82
N MET A 477 3.13 25.91 3.96
CA MET A 477 2.95 25.98 2.51
C MET A 477 2.11 24.78 2.06
N PRO A 478 1.21 24.93 1.07
CA PRO A 478 1.11 26.02 0.10
C PRO A 478 0.24 27.22 0.52
N ASN A 479 -0.60 27.11 1.56
CA ASN A 479 -1.56 28.17 1.91
C ASN A 479 -0.91 29.46 2.45
N LYS A 480 0.36 29.40 2.86
CA LYS A 480 1.14 30.50 3.44
C LYS A 480 0.53 31.08 4.72
N HIS A 481 0.02 30.19 5.58
CA HIS A 481 -0.46 30.56 6.92
C HIS A 481 0.69 30.50 7.91
N ASN A 482 0.83 31.54 8.74
CA ASN A 482 1.82 31.57 9.81
C ASN A 482 1.26 30.86 11.04
N VAL A 483 2.06 29.97 11.61
CA VAL A 483 1.68 29.14 12.76
C VAL A 483 2.76 29.21 13.84
N GLU A 484 2.35 29.12 15.09
CA GLU A 484 3.25 29.07 16.24
C GLU A 484 3.29 27.64 16.80
N VAL A 485 4.49 27.12 17.06
CA VAL A 485 4.67 25.79 17.67
C VAL A 485 4.49 25.89 19.19
N LEU A 486 3.38 25.35 19.71
CA LEU A 486 3.11 25.33 21.15
C LEU A 486 3.92 24.28 21.90
N GLY A 487 4.09 23.11 21.30
CA GLY A 487 4.76 21.98 21.93
C GLY A 487 5.09 20.90 20.92
N ILE A 488 6.15 20.16 21.21
CA ILE A 488 6.66 19.08 20.36
C ILE A 488 6.72 17.82 21.19
N LEU A 489 6.19 16.74 20.63
CA LEU A 489 6.18 15.41 21.21
C LEU A 489 6.97 14.50 20.26
N SER A 490 8.08 13.94 20.75
CA SER A 490 8.86 12.91 20.06
C SER A 490 8.48 11.57 20.71
N ASP A 491 7.83 10.69 19.95
CA ASP A 491 7.35 9.37 20.43
C ASP A 491 6.58 9.44 21.78
N ASP A 492 5.68 10.41 21.90
CA ASP A 492 4.84 10.70 23.09
C ASP A 492 5.58 11.26 24.32
N VAL A 493 6.85 11.66 24.15
CA VAL A 493 7.63 12.39 25.15
C VAL A 493 7.76 13.86 24.74
N GLU A 494 7.43 14.78 25.65
CA GLU A 494 7.59 16.22 25.41
C GLU A 494 9.08 16.58 25.28
N THR A 495 9.41 17.31 24.20
CA THR A 495 10.77 17.75 23.89
C THR A 495 10.77 19.23 23.49
N ASP A 496 11.80 19.97 23.90
CA ASP A 496 11.91 21.40 23.59
C ASP A 496 12.57 21.68 22.24
N SER A 497 13.47 20.80 21.80
CA SER A 497 14.19 20.90 20.53
C SER A 497 14.32 19.55 19.87
N VAL A 498 14.23 19.55 18.54
CA VAL A 498 14.21 18.33 17.75
C VAL A 498 15.19 18.37 16.60
N ALA A 499 15.87 17.24 16.39
CA ALA A 499 16.80 17.03 15.29
C ALA A 499 16.07 16.45 14.06
N PRO A 500 16.61 16.66 12.85
CA PRO A 500 16.04 16.09 11.63
C PRO A 500 16.09 14.56 11.66
N GLY A 501 15.14 13.93 10.96
CA GLY A 501 14.95 12.49 10.82
C GLY A 501 14.01 11.86 11.86
N GLU A 502 13.59 12.62 12.87
CA GLU A 502 12.60 12.18 13.87
C GLU A 502 11.17 12.33 13.33
N ASN A 503 10.28 11.40 13.72
CA ASN A 503 8.84 11.52 13.52
C ASN A 503 8.23 12.24 14.72
N LEU A 504 7.46 13.29 14.47
CA LEU A 504 7.06 14.25 15.50
C LEU A 504 5.57 14.51 15.46
N LYS A 505 5.01 14.68 16.66
CA LYS A 505 3.69 15.25 16.87
C LYS A 505 3.88 16.69 17.34
N ILE A 506 3.41 17.65 16.55
CA ILE A 506 3.59 19.08 16.82
C ILE A 506 2.24 19.71 17.08
N ARG A 507 2.09 20.39 18.20
CA ARG A 507 0.93 21.22 18.52
C ARG A 507 1.10 22.60 17.92
N LEU A 508 0.17 23.00 17.07
CA LEU A 508 0.17 24.28 16.38
C LEU A 508 -0.89 25.22 16.96
N LYS A 509 -0.59 26.52 16.94
CA LYS A 509 -1.51 27.61 17.27
C LYS A 509 -1.69 28.54 16.08
N GLY A 510 -2.91 29.05 15.94
CA GLY A 510 -3.29 29.97 14.88
C GLY A 510 -3.75 29.29 13.59
N ILE A 511 -4.02 27.99 13.62
CA ILE A 511 -4.58 27.23 12.50
C ILE A 511 -5.57 26.19 13.00
N GLU A 512 -6.69 26.06 12.29
CA GLU A 512 -7.68 25.03 12.55
C GLU A 512 -7.33 23.74 11.81
N GLU A 513 -7.80 22.61 12.32
CA GLU A 513 -7.58 21.32 11.68
C GLU A 513 -8.12 21.28 10.25
N GLU A 514 -9.25 21.93 9.99
CA GLU A 514 -9.94 21.92 8.69
C GLU A 514 -9.11 22.58 7.58
N GLU A 515 -8.25 23.54 7.92
CA GLU A 515 -7.42 24.27 6.95
C GLU A 515 -6.16 23.51 6.53
N ILE A 516 -5.80 22.43 7.22
CA ILE A 516 -4.58 21.65 6.99
C ILE A 516 -4.92 20.44 6.13
N LEU A 517 -4.11 20.12 5.12
CA LEU A 517 -4.22 18.86 4.39
C LEU A 517 -2.94 18.02 4.50
N PRO A 518 -3.05 16.68 4.50
CA PRO A 518 -1.90 15.80 4.30
C PRO A 518 -1.16 16.17 3.02
N GLY A 519 0.16 16.28 3.10
CA GLY A 519 0.98 16.77 1.99
C GLY A 519 1.41 18.23 2.08
N PHE A 520 0.83 19.03 2.99
CA PHE A 520 1.34 20.36 3.27
C PHE A 520 2.70 20.29 3.98
N ILE A 521 3.50 21.33 3.83
CA ILE A 521 4.87 21.37 4.36
C ILE A 521 5.00 22.58 5.29
N LEU A 522 5.48 22.33 6.51
CA LEU A 522 5.94 23.39 7.40
C LEU A 522 7.36 23.80 7.04
N CYS A 523 7.55 25.10 6.88
CA CYS A 523 8.78 25.73 6.43
C CYS A 523 9.18 26.85 7.42
N ASP A 524 10.46 27.25 7.38
CA ASP A 524 10.93 28.44 8.10
C ASP A 524 10.43 29.72 7.41
N PRO A 525 9.96 30.76 8.12
CA PRO A 525 9.55 32.03 7.54
C PRO A 525 10.61 32.70 6.64
N ASN A 526 11.90 32.50 6.91
CA ASN A 526 12.97 33.09 6.09
C ASN A 526 13.22 32.30 4.80
N ASN A 527 12.98 30.99 4.83
CA ASN A 527 13.25 30.07 3.72
C ASN A 527 11.97 29.31 3.36
N LEU A 528 11.11 29.99 2.62
CA LEU A 528 9.85 29.44 2.12
C LEU A 528 10.09 28.23 1.21
N CYS A 529 9.17 27.26 1.26
CA CYS A 529 9.14 26.15 0.31
C CYS A 529 8.66 26.64 -1.06
N HIS A 530 9.23 26.10 -2.13
CA HIS A 530 8.71 26.39 -3.47
C HIS A 530 7.39 25.66 -3.68
N SER A 531 6.35 26.42 -4.03
CA SER A 531 5.06 25.89 -4.50
C SER A 531 4.91 26.17 -5.99
N GLY A 532 4.31 25.23 -6.72
CA GLY A 532 4.09 25.41 -8.14
C GLY A 532 3.26 24.30 -8.75
N ARG A 533 2.44 24.65 -9.74
CA ARG A 533 1.60 23.69 -10.45
C ARG A 533 2.29 23.01 -11.61
N THR A 534 3.25 23.68 -12.23
CA THR A 534 3.93 23.19 -13.43
C THR A 534 5.41 23.00 -13.17
N PHE A 535 5.94 21.83 -13.54
CA PHE A 535 7.36 21.53 -13.39
C PHE A 535 7.86 20.58 -14.48
N ASP A 536 9.15 20.70 -14.79
CA ASP A 536 9.83 19.82 -15.72
C ASP A 536 10.56 18.73 -14.91
N ALA A 537 10.27 17.47 -15.23
CA ALA A 537 10.83 16.33 -14.54
C ALA A 537 11.33 15.25 -15.50
N GLN A 538 12.32 14.50 -15.06
CA GLN A 538 12.74 13.27 -15.70
C GLN A 538 11.91 12.12 -15.15
N ILE A 539 11.19 11.42 -16.02
CA ILE A 539 10.41 10.24 -15.66
C ILE A 539 10.99 8.99 -16.33
N VAL A 540 11.04 7.89 -15.59
CA VAL A 540 11.42 6.56 -16.07
C VAL A 540 10.18 5.70 -16.05
N ILE A 541 9.73 5.28 -17.23
CA ILE A 541 8.54 4.43 -17.37
C ILE A 541 8.95 2.99 -17.09
N ILE A 542 8.22 2.34 -16.20
CA ILE A 542 8.58 1.02 -15.69
C ILE A 542 7.74 -0.03 -16.37
N GLU A 543 6.44 0.10 -16.20
CA GLU A 543 5.47 -0.87 -16.62
C GLU A 543 4.14 -0.18 -16.84
N HIS A 544 3.77 -0.10 -18.12
CA HIS A 544 2.51 0.46 -18.55
C HIS A 544 2.07 -0.30 -19.79
N LYS A 545 0.80 -0.71 -19.83
CA LYS A 545 0.26 -1.48 -20.96
C LYS A 545 0.06 -0.59 -22.20
N SER A 546 -0.25 0.68 -21.99
CA SER A 546 -0.56 1.64 -23.05
C SER A 546 0.63 2.55 -23.35
N ILE A 547 0.55 3.30 -24.44
CA ILE A 547 1.51 4.37 -24.73
C ILE A 547 1.18 5.61 -23.91
N ILE A 548 2.20 6.34 -23.46
CA ILE A 548 2.00 7.64 -22.79
C ILE A 548 2.19 8.73 -23.83
N CYS A 549 1.17 9.56 -24.00
CA CYS A 549 1.13 10.71 -24.89
C CYS A 549 0.96 12.01 -24.08
N PRO A 550 1.24 13.18 -24.66
CA PRO A 550 0.82 14.45 -24.07
C PRO A 550 -0.70 14.47 -23.81
N GLY A 551 -1.11 15.00 -22.66
CA GLY A 551 -2.49 14.96 -22.17
C GLY A 551 -2.84 13.71 -21.34
N TYR A 552 -1.85 12.87 -21.02
CA TYR A 552 -2.07 11.70 -20.16
C TYR A 552 -2.20 12.12 -18.69
N ASN A 553 -3.26 11.65 -18.04
CA ASN A 553 -3.54 11.88 -16.63
C ASN A 553 -3.05 10.72 -15.78
N ALA A 554 -2.52 11.04 -14.61
CA ALA A 554 -2.08 10.08 -13.60
C ALA A 554 -2.21 10.68 -12.20
N VAL A 555 -2.05 9.85 -11.17
CA VAL A 555 -1.90 10.30 -9.79
C VAL A 555 -0.42 10.43 -9.46
N LEU A 556 -0.04 11.60 -8.98
CA LEU A 556 1.30 11.95 -8.53
C LEU A 556 1.39 11.75 -7.03
N HIS A 557 2.36 10.95 -6.58
CA HIS A 557 2.72 10.88 -5.17
C HIS A 557 4.10 11.47 -4.96
N ILE A 558 4.20 12.47 -4.09
CA ILE A 558 5.44 13.14 -3.68
C ILE A 558 5.39 13.20 -2.15
N HIS A 559 6.42 12.68 -1.46
CA HIS A 559 6.41 12.54 0.00
C HIS A 559 5.09 11.96 0.53
N THR A 560 4.31 12.81 1.20
CA THR A 560 2.98 12.59 1.79
C THR A 560 1.84 13.18 0.96
N CYS A 561 2.13 14.00 -0.05
CA CYS A 561 1.14 14.64 -0.92
C CYS A 561 0.74 13.72 -2.07
N ILE A 562 -0.56 13.68 -2.35
CA ILE A 562 -1.17 12.89 -3.42
C ILE A 562 -2.06 13.84 -4.22
N GLU A 563 -1.73 14.02 -5.49
CA GLU A 563 -2.41 14.98 -6.36
C GLU A 563 -2.59 14.41 -7.76
N GLU A 564 -3.65 14.86 -8.45
CA GLU A 564 -3.85 14.51 -9.85
C GLU A 564 -2.92 15.35 -10.74
N VAL A 565 -2.30 14.69 -11.72
CA VAL A 565 -1.32 15.31 -12.62
C VAL A 565 -1.57 14.96 -14.08
N GLU A 566 -1.43 15.97 -14.93
CA GLU A 566 -1.47 15.85 -16.38
C GLU A 566 -0.08 16.05 -16.98
N ILE A 567 0.32 15.15 -17.89
CA ILE A 567 1.55 15.30 -18.66
C ILE A 567 1.28 16.21 -19.87
N THR A 568 1.49 17.51 -19.71
CA THR A 568 1.22 18.51 -20.76
C THR A 568 2.10 18.36 -22.00
N ALA A 569 3.39 18.03 -21.83
CA ALA A 569 4.33 17.95 -22.94
C ALA A 569 5.48 16.97 -22.67
N LEU A 570 5.83 16.18 -23.69
CA LEU A 570 7.05 15.36 -23.70
C LEU A 570 8.18 16.17 -24.35
N ILE A 571 9.19 16.55 -23.56
CA ILE A 571 10.26 17.44 -23.99
C ILE A 571 11.32 16.67 -24.77
N CYS A 572 11.82 15.58 -24.19
CA CYS A 572 12.93 14.84 -24.79
C CYS A 572 12.98 13.39 -24.28
N LEU A 573 13.40 12.46 -25.13
CA LEU A 573 13.74 11.10 -24.74
C LEU A 573 15.22 11.03 -24.34
N VAL A 574 15.51 10.41 -23.20
CA VAL A 574 16.86 10.27 -22.64
C VAL A 574 17.23 8.78 -22.62
N ASP A 575 18.47 8.44 -22.97
CA ASP A 575 18.96 7.08 -22.79
C ASP A 575 19.29 6.81 -21.31
N LYS A 576 18.83 5.68 -20.78
CA LYS A 576 19.04 5.28 -19.38
C LYS A 576 20.52 5.07 -19.03
N LYS A 577 21.36 4.64 -19.99
CA LYS A 577 22.76 4.30 -19.75
C LYS A 577 23.70 5.48 -20.00
N SER A 578 23.54 6.16 -21.13
CA SER A 578 24.43 7.27 -21.49
C SER A 578 23.97 8.61 -20.89
N GLY A 579 22.70 8.74 -20.53
CA GLY A 579 22.13 10.01 -20.08
C GLY A 579 21.99 11.05 -21.20
N GLU A 580 22.30 10.67 -22.44
CA GLU A 580 22.24 11.57 -23.59
C GLU A 580 20.80 11.77 -24.07
N LYS A 581 20.54 12.99 -24.54
CA LYS A 581 19.27 13.38 -25.14
C LYS A 581 19.20 12.82 -26.56
N SER A 582 18.33 11.83 -26.75
CA SER A 582 18.21 11.13 -28.04
C SER A 582 17.27 11.87 -29.00
N LYS A 583 15.96 11.89 -28.69
CA LYS A 583 14.93 12.48 -29.55
C LYS A 583 14.30 13.69 -28.88
N THR A 584 14.29 14.83 -29.58
CA THR A 584 13.59 16.03 -29.15
C THR A 584 12.11 15.93 -29.49
N ARG A 585 11.22 16.24 -28.54
CA ARG A 585 9.75 16.23 -28.67
C ARG A 585 9.17 14.93 -29.27
N PRO A 586 9.33 13.78 -28.59
CA PRO A 586 8.69 12.55 -29.04
C PRO A 586 7.16 12.67 -28.93
N ARG A 587 6.43 12.04 -29.87
CA ARG A 587 4.95 12.00 -29.84
C ARG A 587 4.41 11.12 -28.71
N PHE A 588 5.12 10.03 -28.40
CA PHE A 588 4.76 9.08 -27.36
C PHE A 588 6.02 8.43 -26.81
N VAL A 589 5.90 7.82 -25.64
CA VAL A 589 6.98 7.08 -24.96
C VAL A 589 6.49 5.67 -24.61
N LYS A 590 7.41 4.69 -24.71
CA LYS A 590 7.14 3.27 -24.47
C LYS A 590 7.68 2.83 -23.11
N GLN A 591 7.34 1.59 -22.72
CA GLN A 591 7.87 0.94 -21.53
C GLN A 591 9.42 0.93 -21.51
N ASP A 592 10.00 1.03 -20.30
CA ASP A 592 11.44 1.04 -20.03
C ASP A 592 12.22 2.22 -20.65
N GLN A 593 11.53 3.24 -21.20
CA GLN A 593 12.14 4.46 -21.70
C GLN A 593 12.18 5.55 -20.63
N VAL A 594 13.22 6.40 -20.71
CA VAL A 594 13.35 7.60 -19.89
C VAL A 594 13.00 8.80 -20.76
N CYS A 595 12.20 9.72 -20.23
CA CYS A 595 11.93 10.97 -20.89
C CYS A 595 11.90 12.13 -19.91
N ILE A 596 12.11 13.33 -20.43
CA ILE A 596 11.86 14.58 -19.72
C ILE A 596 10.47 15.03 -20.16
N ALA A 597 9.59 15.23 -19.20
CA ALA A 597 8.22 15.62 -19.39
C ALA A 597 7.90 16.85 -18.54
N ARG A 598 6.95 17.65 -19.02
CA ARG A 598 6.35 18.74 -18.24
C ARG A 598 5.04 18.25 -17.64
N LEU A 599 4.98 18.28 -16.33
CA LEU A 599 3.83 17.87 -15.55
C LEU A 599 3.10 19.11 -15.05
N ARG A 600 1.77 19.05 -15.03
CA ARG A 600 0.88 20.06 -14.47
C ARG A 600 -0.06 19.40 -13.48
N THR A 601 -0.03 19.82 -12.23
CA THR A 601 -0.96 19.33 -11.19
C THR A 601 -2.27 20.11 -11.22
N ALA A 602 -3.35 19.47 -10.77
CA ALA A 602 -4.64 20.13 -10.56
C ALA A 602 -4.57 21.12 -9.38
N GLY A 603 -4.11 20.65 -8.22
CA GLY A 603 -3.85 21.45 -7.03
C GLY A 603 -2.48 22.14 -7.03
N THR A 604 -2.29 23.07 -6.09
CA THR A 604 -1.00 23.67 -5.80
C THR A 604 -0.22 22.76 -4.88
N ILE A 605 0.95 22.31 -5.32
CA ILE A 605 1.80 21.39 -4.57
C ILE A 605 3.13 22.05 -4.22
N CYS A 606 3.71 21.65 -3.08
CA CYS A 606 5.05 22.06 -2.69
C CYS A 606 6.08 21.10 -3.29
N LEU A 607 7.06 21.64 -3.99
CA LEU A 607 8.04 20.87 -4.75
C LEU A 607 9.40 21.54 -4.68
N GLU A 608 10.45 20.74 -4.54
CA GLU A 608 11.84 21.20 -4.56
C GLU A 608 12.60 20.47 -5.67
N THR A 609 13.71 21.03 -6.13
CA THR A 609 14.53 20.33 -7.11
C THR A 609 15.23 19.14 -6.47
N PHE A 610 15.42 18.06 -7.23
CA PHE A 610 16.13 16.87 -6.74
C PHE A 610 17.58 17.16 -6.31
N LYS A 611 18.20 18.20 -6.87
CA LYS A 611 19.58 18.58 -6.56
C LYS A 611 19.68 19.19 -5.16
N ASP A 612 18.70 20.01 -4.79
CA ASP A 612 18.69 20.73 -3.52
C ASP A 612 18.11 19.83 -2.41
N PHE A 613 16.95 19.22 -2.66
CA PHE A 613 16.29 18.30 -1.73
C PHE A 613 15.93 16.98 -2.42
N PRO A 614 16.78 15.93 -2.29
CA PRO A 614 16.54 14.66 -2.97
C PRO A 614 15.32 13.90 -2.44
N GLN A 615 14.81 14.26 -1.26
CA GLN A 615 13.63 13.64 -0.62
C GLN A 615 12.34 14.22 -1.20
N MET A 616 12.31 15.55 -1.40
CA MET A 616 11.18 16.29 -1.97
C MET A 616 11.15 16.24 -3.51
N GLY A 617 12.32 16.06 -4.14
CA GLY A 617 12.42 16.03 -5.61
C GLY A 617 12.18 14.66 -6.24
N ARG A 618 11.83 13.62 -5.47
CA ARG A 618 11.45 12.29 -5.97
C ARG A 618 9.95 12.12 -5.95
N PHE A 619 9.42 11.45 -6.96
CA PHE A 619 7.99 11.20 -7.04
C PHE A 619 7.66 9.93 -7.80
N THR A 620 6.43 9.47 -7.66
CA THR A 620 5.89 8.31 -8.37
C THR A 620 4.62 8.70 -9.11
N LEU A 621 4.40 8.13 -10.29
CA LEU A 621 3.18 8.25 -11.05
C LEU A 621 2.43 6.93 -11.02
N ARG A 622 1.14 6.98 -10.69
CA ARG A 622 0.28 5.79 -10.59
C ARG A 622 -1.01 6.00 -11.37
N ASP A 623 -1.50 4.92 -11.95
CA ASP A 623 -2.77 4.85 -12.66
C ASP A 623 -3.35 3.45 -12.52
N GLU A 624 -4.67 3.34 -12.40
CA GLU A 624 -5.41 2.08 -12.19
C GLU A 624 -4.80 1.18 -11.10
N GLY A 625 -4.28 1.78 -10.03
CA GLY A 625 -3.65 1.06 -8.91
C GLY A 625 -2.28 0.44 -9.23
N LYS A 626 -1.63 0.83 -10.33
CA LYS A 626 -0.27 0.41 -10.71
C LYS A 626 0.67 1.59 -10.81
N THR A 627 1.91 1.37 -10.42
CA THR A 627 2.97 2.37 -10.58
C THR A 627 3.50 2.37 -12.01
N ILE A 628 3.21 3.45 -12.75
CA ILE A 628 3.57 3.63 -14.16
C ILE A 628 5.04 4.01 -14.31
N ALA A 629 5.45 5.01 -13.51
CA ALA A 629 6.74 5.66 -13.66
C ALA A 629 7.25 6.21 -12.33
N ILE A 630 8.57 6.36 -12.26
CA ILE A 630 9.26 7.07 -11.19
C ILE A 630 9.90 8.33 -11.76
N GLY A 631 9.93 9.39 -10.96
CA GLY A 631 10.29 10.71 -11.41
C GLY A 631 11.33 11.40 -10.53
N LYS A 632 12.08 12.29 -11.16
CA LYS A 632 12.96 13.26 -10.50
C LYS A 632 12.65 14.66 -11.03
N VAL A 633 12.37 15.58 -10.11
CA VAL A 633 12.13 16.98 -10.44
C VAL A 633 13.44 17.64 -10.83
N LEU A 634 13.51 18.18 -12.05
CA LEU A 634 14.70 18.85 -12.56
C LEU A 634 14.59 20.38 -12.45
N LYS A 635 13.42 20.91 -12.79
CA LYS A 635 13.19 22.35 -12.84
C LYS A 635 11.77 22.68 -12.43
N LEU A 636 11.64 23.64 -11.53
CA LEU A 636 10.36 24.25 -11.17
C LEU A 636 10.09 25.37 -12.16
N VAL A 637 8.88 25.39 -12.74
CA VAL A 637 8.44 26.50 -13.58
C VAL A 637 7.66 27.43 -12.65
N PRO A 638 8.15 28.66 -12.40
CA PRO A 638 7.38 29.61 -11.60
C PRO A 638 6.04 29.87 -12.29
N GLU A 639 4.96 29.84 -11.51
CA GLU A 639 3.64 30.24 -11.98
C GLU A 639 3.77 31.72 -12.38
N LYS A 640 3.48 32.04 -13.65
CA LYS A 640 3.26 33.43 -14.04
C LYS A 640 1.83 33.71 -13.62
N ASP A 641 1.68 34.50 -12.55
CA ASP A 641 0.41 35.13 -12.19
C ASP A 641 -0.19 35.87 -13.39
#